data_AF-A0A3D0MXQ9-F1
#
_entry.id   AF-A0A3D0MXQ9-F1
#
_cell.length_a   1.000
_cell.length_b   1.000
_cell.length_c   1.000
_cell.angle_alpha   90.00
_cell.angle_beta   90.00
_cell.angle_gamma   90.00
#
_symmetry.space_group_name_H-M   'P 1'
#
loop_
_entity.id
_entity.type
_entity.pdbx_description
1 polymer ?
#
loop_
_entity_poly.entity_id
_entity_poly.type
_entity_poly.pdbx_seq_one_letter_code
_entity_poly.pdbx_strand_id
1 'polypeptide(L)'
;LAVNDIGAIGYYTDNKLIDMAGLITPELFDYRKLEMQEGLDSLQGLYKRNNVGYVIIYDHWFPDFLEKRKDNLEFIKSEKLKINTICGGEEMKIYKYNYQSK
;
A
#
# COMPACT_ATOMS: atom_id res chain seq x y z
N LEU A 1 7.48 -2.43 4.12
CA LEU A 1 6.01 -2.49 4.15
C LEU A 1 5.47 -1.32 3.33
N ALA A 2 4.43 -1.50 2.52
CA ALA A 2 3.67 -0.39 1.93
C ALA A 2 2.38 -0.18 2.74
N VAL A 3 2.12 1.03 3.23
CA VAL A 3 1.09 1.26 4.24
C VAL A 3 0.31 2.56 4.03
N ASN A 4 -0.95 2.59 4.47
CA ASN A 4 -1.73 3.83 4.59
C ASN A 4 -1.55 4.51 5.97
N ASP A 5 -1.45 3.74 7.05
CA ASP A 5 -1.35 4.28 8.40
C ASP A 5 0.11 4.27 8.89
N ILE A 6 0.86 5.30 8.49
CA ILE A 6 2.29 5.43 8.83
C ILE A 6 2.52 5.72 10.31
N GLY A 7 1.51 6.23 11.02
CA GLY A 7 1.64 6.66 12.41
C GLY A 7 1.75 5.46 13.35
N ALA A 8 0.65 4.73 13.52
CA ALA A 8 0.63 3.59 14.43
C ALA A 8 1.57 2.47 13.95
N ILE A 9 1.57 2.15 12.65
CA ILE A 9 2.43 1.08 12.13
C ILE A 9 3.89 1.44 12.31
N GLY A 10 4.29 2.68 11.96
CA GLY A 10 5.67 3.16 12.15
C GLY A 10 6.10 3.24 13.61
N TYR A 11 5.17 3.49 14.53
CA TYR A 11 5.47 3.49 15.96
C TYR A 11 5.77 2.07 16.50
N TYR A 12 5.04 1.06 16.03
CA TYR A 12 5.17 -0.33 16.53
C TYR A 12 6.14 -1.19 15.73
N THR A 13 6.78 -0.67 14.68
CA THR A 13 7.61 -1.47 13.79
C THR A 13 8.92 -0.78 13.40
N ASP A 14 9.99 -1.56 13.33
CA ASP A 14 11.27 -1.11 12.78
C ASP A 14 11.38 -1.34 11.26
N ASN A 15 10.31 -1.84 10.63
CA ASN A 15 10.31 -2.07 9.19
C ASN A 15 10.36 -0.77 8.40
N LYS A 16 11.15 -0.76 7.31
CA LYS A 16 11.10 0.33 6.33
C LYS A 16 9.68 0.48 5.77
N LEU A 17 9.14 1.69 5.84
CA LEU A 17 7.81 2.03 5.36
C LEU A 17 7.87 2.72 4.00
N ILE A 18 6.91 2.37 3.14
CA ILE A 18 6.54 3.08 1.93
C ILE A 18 5.13 3.60 2.17
N ASP A 19 4.98 4.91 2.20
CA ASP A 19 3.71 5.56 2.42
C ASP A 19 2.91 5.65 1.12
N MET A 20 1.76 5.00 1.10
CA MET A 20 0.88 4.97 -0.08
C MET A 20 0.08 6.26 -0.27
N ALA A 21 0.03 7.15 0.73
CA ALA A 21 -0.55 8.49 0.62
C ALA A 21 0.48 9.54 0.15
N GLY A 22 1.77 9.30 0.41
CA GLY A 22 2.89 10.14 -0.04
C GLY A 22 3.34 11.23 0.95
N LEU A 23 2.90 11.19 2.21
CA LEU A 23 3.31 12.13 3.27
C LEU A 23 4.80 11.98 3.61
N ILE A 24 5.30 10.75 3.73
CA ILE A 24 6.72 10.47 4.01
C ILE A 24 7.45 9.78 2.83
N THR A 25 6.77 9.59 1.71
CA THR A 25 7.34 9.03 0.47
C THR A 25 6.97 9.94 -0.70
N PRO A 26 7.59 11.13 -0.80
CA PRO A 26 7.20 12.15 -1.78
C PRO A 26 7.43 11.71 -3.23
N GLU A 27 8.32 10.75 -3.48
CA GLU A 27 8.54 10.19 -4.82
C GLU A 27 7.28 9.51 -5.37
N LEU A 28 6.32 9.17 -4.51
CA LEU A 28 5.01 8.67 -4.90
C LEU A 28 4.24 9.67 -5.77
N PHE A 29 4.41 10.98 -5.54
CA PHE A 29 3.73 12.00 -6.35
C PHE A 29 4.22 12.03 -7.78
N ASP A 30 5.49 11.73 -8.03
CA ASP A 30 6.02 11.65 -9.38
C ASP A 30 5.39 10.48 -10.14
N TYR A 31 5.08 9.38 -9.45
CA TYR A 31 4.36 8.25 -10.03
C TYR A 31 2.87 8.54 -10.24
N ARG A 32 2.23 9.34 -9.38
CA ARG A 32 0.83 9.73 -9.53
C ARG A 32 0.58 10.74 -10.67
N LYS A 33 1.61 11.50 -11.06
CA LYS A 33 1.53 12.47 -12.16
C LYS A 33 1.63 11.82 -13.55
N LEU A 34 2.16 10.62 -13.64
CA LEU A 34 2.20 9.83 -14.87
C LEU A 34 0.79 9.33 -15.22
N GLU A 35 0.53 9.05 -16.50
CA GLU A 35 -0.74 8.42 -16.89
C GLU A 35 -0.97 7.14 -16.09
N MET A 36 -2.24 6.77 -15.88
CA MET A 36 -2.65 5.75 -14.91
C MET A 36 -2.00 4.36 -15.12
N GLN A 37 -1.50 4.06 -16.32
CA GLN A 37 -0.71 2.85 -16.60
C GLN A 37 0.77 3.04 -16.21
N GLU A 38 1.41 4.11 -16.67
CA GLU A 38 2.81 4.44 -16.37
C GLU A 38 3.04 4.63 -14.86
N GLY A 39 2.10 5.25 -14.15
CA GLY A 39 2.17 5.44 -12.70
C GLY A 39 2.15 4.14 -11.90
N LEU A 40 1.42 3.12 -12.38
CA LEU A 40 1.31 1.83 -11.70
C LEU A 40 2.52 0.91 -11.92
N ASP A 41 3.12 0.95 -13.11
CA ASP A 41 4.37 0.25 -13.38
C ASP A 41 5.52 0.91 -12.61
N SER A 42 5.45 2.23 -12.44
CA SER A 42 6.39 2.98 -11.63
C SER A 42 6.24 2.67 -10.12
N LEU A 43 5.02 2.48 -9.63
CA LEU A 43 4.75 2.01 -8.26
C LEU A 43 5.30 0.59 -8.02
N GLN A 44 5.17 -0.31 -9.00
CA GLN A 44 5.79 -1.63 -8.93
C GLN A 44 7.31 -1.52 -8.85
N GLY A 45 7.92 -0.63 -9.65
CA GLY A 45 9.35 -0.32 -9.57
C GLY A 45 9.76 0.17 -8.18
N LEU A 46 8.99 1.09 -7.58
CA LEU A 46 9.21 1.57 -6.22
C LEU A 46 9.13 0.42 -5.21
N TYR A 47 8.11 -0.43 -5.31
CA TYR A 47 7.91 -1.55 -4.40
C TYR A 47 9.07 -2.53 -4.51
N LYS A 48 9.46 -2.89 -5.74
CA LYS A 48 10.56 -3.83 -6.00
C LYS A 48 11.90 -3.30 -5.48
N ARG A 49 12.21 -2.03 -5.73
CA ARG A 49 13.44 -1.38 -5.20
C ARG A 49 13.49 -1.35 -3.67
N ASN A 50 12.33 -1.33 -3.02
CA ASN A 50 12.21 -1.28 -1.57
C ASN A 50 11.89 -2.64 -0.93
N ASN A 51 11.91 -3.73 -1.70
CA ASN A 51 11.61 -5.09 -1.23
C ASN A 51 10.31 -5.16 -0.41
N VAL A 52 9.24 -4.53 -0.92
CA VAL A 52 7.92 -4.54 -0.27
C VAL A 52 7.35 -5.97 -0.27
N GLY A 53 7.34 -6.61 0.91
CA GLY A 53 6.72 -7.93 1.09
C GLY A 53 5.23 -7.89 1.41
N TYR A 54 4.75 -6.80 2.02
CA TYR A 54 3.36 -6.65 2.46
C TYR A 54 2.82 -5.25 2.17
N VAL A 55 1.54 -5.21 1.83
CA VAL A 55 0.72 -4.04 1.55
C VAL A 55 -0.42 -4.00 2.58
N ILE A 56 -0.48 -2.94 3.39
CA ILE A 56 -1.48 -2.75 4.46
C ILE A 56 -2.28 -1.48 4.16
N ILE A 57 -3.51 -1.64 3.68
CA ILE A 57 -4.24 -0.55 3.02
C ILE A 57 -5.70 -0.47 3.46
N TYR A 58 -6.28 0.71 3.26
CA TYR A 58 -7.72 0.89 3.11
C TYR A 58 -8.07 0.62 1.66
N ASP A 59 -8.70 -0.51 1.36
CA ASP A 59 -8.98 -0.98 0.00
C ASP A 59 -9.78 0.01 -0.85
N HIS A 60 -10.80 0.63 -0.26
CA HIS A 60 -11.67 1.62 -0.91
C HIS A 60 -10.94 2.90 -1.33
N TRP A 61 -9.73 3.17 -0.83
CA TRP A 61 -8.91 4.30 -1.30
C TRP A 61 -8.18 3.97 -2.61
N PHE A 62 -7.98 2.68 -2.92
CA PHE A 62 -7.15 2.22 -4.03
C PHE A 62 -7.80 1.08 -4.83
N PRO A 63 -9.07 1.21 -5.28
CA PRO A 63 -9.78 0.13 -5.98
C PRO A 63 -9.08 -0.29 -7.27
N ASP A 64 -8.60 0.66 -8.07
CA ASP A 64 -7.92 0.37 -9.34
C ASP A 64 -6.58 -0.35 -9.16
N PHE A 65 -5.83 0.00 -8.11
CA PHE A 65 -4.57 -0.66 -7.77
C PHE A 65 -4.83 -2.13 -7.40
N LEU A 66 -5.86 -2.37 -6.59
CA LEU A 66 -6.24 -3.72 -6.19
C LEU A 66 -6.70 -4.57 -7.38
N GLU A 67 -7.54 -4.02 -8.25
CA GLU A 67 -8.02 -4.76 -9.43
C GLU A 67 -6.86 -5.10 -10.38
N LYS A 68 -6.01 -4.12 -10.69
CA LYS A 68 -4.89 -4.30 -11.63
C LYS A 68 -3.75 -5.16 -11.08
N ARG A 69 -3.63 -5.28 -9.75
CA ARG A 69 -2.57 -6.05 -9.08
C ARG A 69 -3.11 -7.28 -8.35
N LYS A 70 -4.35 -7.69 -8.62
CA LYS A 70 -4.98 -8.85 -7.98
C LYS A 70 -4.13 -10.11 -8.07
N ASP A 71 -3.47 -10.31 -9.21
CA ASP A 71 -2.63 -11.49 -9.44
C ASP A 71 -1.36 -11.43 -8.57
N ASN A 72 -0.84 -10.23 -8.28
CA ASN A 72 0.33 -10.01 -7.42
C ASN A 72 -0.01 -9.88 -5.92
N LEU A 73 -1.28 -9.81 -5.55
CA LEU A 73 -1.72 -9.55 -4.18
C LEU A 73 -2.43 -10.78 -3.60
N GLU A 74 -1.77 -11.42 -2.64
CA GLU A 74 -2.37 -12.51 -1.87
C GLU A 74 -2.99 -11.93 -0.60
N PHE A 75 -4.31 -12.04 -0.45
CA PHE A 75 -4.99 -11.60 0.77
C PHE A 75 -4.57 -12.46 1.97
N ILE A 76 -4.17 -11.81 3.06
CA ILE A 76 -3.75 -12.47 4.30
C ILE A 76 -4.83 -12.37 5.37
N LYS A 77 -5.27 -11.15 5.69
CA LYS A 77 -6.34 -10.89 6.66
C LYS A 77 -6.85 -9.45 6.56
N SER A 78 -7.96 -9.19 7.23
CA SER A 78 -8.46 -7.84 7.47
C SER A 78 -8.77 -7.63 8.94
N GLU A 79 -8.74 -6.37 9.38
CA GLU A 79 -9.06 -5.96 10.74
C GLU A 79 -9.97 -4.74 10.69
N LYS A 80 -11.16 -4.86 11.29
CA LYS A 80 -12.11 -3.75 11.41
C LYS A 80 -11.90 -3.00 12.73
N LEU A 81 -11.75 -1.69 12.66
CA LEU A 81 -11.64 -0.80 13.82
C LEU A 81 -13.00 -0.69 14.51
N LYS A 82 -13.08 -1.09 15.78
CA LYS A 82 -14.31 -0.98 16.59
C LYS A 82 -14.67 0.48 16.89
N ILE A 83 -13.65 1.32 17.07
CA ILE A 83 -13.78 2.75 17.32
C ILE A 83 -12.73 3.41 16.43
N ASN A 84 -13.18 4.12 15.39
CA ASN A 84 -12.30 4.84 14.48
C ASN A 84 -12.33 6.34 14.80
N THR A 85 -11.33 6.81 15.55
CA THR A 85 -11.23 8.23 15.93
C THR A 85 -10.35 9.02 14.96
N ILE A 86 -9.33 8.40 14.38
CA ILE A 86 -8.27 9.09 13.62
C ILE A 86 -7.80 8.37 12.34
N CYS A 87 -8.21 7.12 12.11
CA CYS A 87 -7.77 6.33 10.96
C CYS A 87 -8.61 6.65 9.71
N GLY A 88 -7.99 6.55 8.55
CA GLY A 88 -8.62 6.92 7.28
C GLY A 88 -9.75 6.01 6.81
N GLY A 89 -9.83 4.78 7.32
CA GLY A 89 -10.85 3.80 6.95
C GLY A 89 -11.24 2.90 8.12
N GLU A 90 -12.44 2.33 8.06
CA GLU A 90 -12.96 1.45 9.12
C GLU A 90 -12.33 0.05 9.13
N GLU A 91 -11.84 -0.43 8.00
CA GLU A 91 -11.23 -1.75 7.85
C GLU A 91 -9.87 -1.62 7.14
N MET A 92 -8.84 -2.21 7.73
CA MET A 92 -7.54 -2.38 7.08
C MET A 92 -7.41 -3.79 6.54
N LYS A 93 -6.87 -3.91 5.32
CA LYS A 93 -6.58 -5.20 4.70
C LYS A 93 -5.08 -5.37 4.52
N ILE A 94 -4.62 -6.59 4.80
CA ILE A 94 -3.23 -6.98 4.67
C ILE A 94 -3.12 -7.95 3.49
N TYR A 95 -2.27 -7.58 2.54
CA TYR A 95 -1.91 -8.41 1.40
C TYR A 95 -0.42 -8.69 1.41
N LYS A 96 -0.04 -9.91 1.03
CA LYS A 96 1.34 -10.22 0.68
C LYS A 96 1.55 -9.88 -0.80
N TYR A 97 2.66 -9.22 -1.10
CA TYR A 97 3.00 -8.78 -2.45
C TYR A 97 3.95 -9.78 -3.13
N ASN A 98 3.47 -10.42 -4.18
CA ASN A 98 4.18 -11.47 -4.91
C ASN A 98 4.67 -10.93 -6.27
N TYR A 99 5.98 -10.68 -6.36
CA TYR A 99 6.63 -10.16 -7.58
C TYR A 99 6.67 -11.15 -8.76
N GLN A 100 6.37 -12.43 -8.54
CA GLN A 100 6.45 -13.49 -9.54
C GLN A 100 5.11 -13.88 -10.17
N SER A 101 4.01 -13.26 -9.76
CA SER A 101 2.72 -13.52 -10.41
C SER A 101 2.69 -12.90 -11.81
N LYS A 102 2.26 -13.73 -12.75
CA LYS A 102 2.23 -13.51 -14.20
C LYS A 102 1.35 -12.34 -14.61
#